data_AF-A0A378K7F9-F1
#
_entry.id   AF-A0A378K7F9-F1
#
_cell.length_a   1.000
_cell.length_b   1.000
_cell.length_c   1.000
_cell.angle_alpha   90.00
_cell.angle_beta   90.00
_cell.angle_gamma   90.00
#
_symmetry.space_group_name_H-M   'P 1'
#
loop_
_entity.id
_entity.type
_entity.pdbx_description
1 polymer ?
#
loop_
_entity_poly.entity_id
_entity_poly.type
_entity_poly.pdbx_seq_one_letter_code
_entity_poly.pdbx_strand_id
1 'polypeptide(L)'
;MIRHFFIVLFFFVGFMNQVSALPWFENDLRNNNKLRYRAHDEIKKNQIDFSGRWSGQCDSNPAVDLTIKHTREHISISYGFMEEKYIPGEVRAESSARLSLSESGSTTVKWNQDNTALIFINYHLFINESGSLNVFFSKVSMALEQEQLVVKGQHFETGNTLDDIKQETISCIYDRK
;
A
#
# COMPACT_ATOMS: atom_id res chain seq x y z
N MET A 1 -6.57 30.72 -49.43
CA MET A 1 -5.63 29.84 -48.69
C MET A 1 -5.51 30.28 -47.22
N ILE A 2 -6.64 30.54 -46.54
CA ILE A 2 -6.73 30.97 -45.12
C ILE A 2 -8.07 30.45 -44.60
N ARG A 3 -8.19 29.13 -44.40
CA ARG A 3 -9.44 28.55 -43.82
C ARG A 3 -9.27 27.23 -43.06
N HIS A 4 -8.06 26.66 -43.05
CA HIS A 4 -7.78 25.41 -42.32
C HIS A 4 -6.87 25.58 -41.10
N PHE A 5 -6.42 26.81 -40.80
CA PHE A 5 -5.55 27.07 -39.65
C PHE A 5 -6.30 27.28 -38.32
N PHE A 6 -7.63 27.49 -38.36
CA PHE A 6 -8.40 27.81 -37.15
C PHE A 6 -9.04 26.60 -36.45
N ILE A 7 -9.04 25.40 -37.06
CA ILE A 7 -9.68 24.21 -36.48
C ILE A 7 -8.71 23.41 -35.59
N VAL A 8 -7.40 23.52 -35.83
CA VAL A 8 -6.39 22.82 -35.01
C VAL A 8 -6.14 23.53 -33.67
N LEU A 9 -6.38 24.85 -33.59
CA LEU A 9 -6.15 25.62 -32.36
C LEU A 9 -7.27 25.44 -31.32
N PHE A 10 -8.48 25.04 -31.73
CA PHE A 10 -9.60 24.85 -30.79
C PHE A 10 -9.62 23.48 -30.10
N PHE A 11 -8.91 22.48 -30.63
CA PHE A 11 -8.81 21.16 -30.00
C PHE A 11 -7.75 21.09 -28.89
N PHE A 12 -6.79 22.02 -28.84
CA PHE A 12 -5.76 22.05 -27.80
C PHE A 12 -6.16 22.79 -26.51
N VAL A 13 -7.26 23.55 -26.52
CA VAL A 13 -7.72 24.31 -25.34
C VAL A 13 -8.80 23.53 -24.54
N GLY A 14 -9.32 22.42 -25.09
CA GLY A 14 -10.45 21.68 -24.52
C GLY A 14 -10.11 20.64 -23.44
N PHE A 15 -8.84 20.28 -23.24
CA PHE A 15 -8.45 19.19 -22.32
C PHE A 15 -7.76 19.63 -21.02
N MET A 16 -7.68 20.94 -20.73
CA MET A 16 -7.03 21.40 -19.49
C MET A 16 -7.98 21.57 -18.28
N ASN A 17 -9.27 21.24 -18.38
CA ASN A 17 -10.25 21.53 -17.32
C ASN A 17 -10.98 20.32 -16.71
N GLN A 18 -10.44 19.10 -16.80
CA GLN A 18 -11.06 17.92 -16.17
C GLN A 18 -10.10 17.07 -15.32
N VAL A 19 -9.27 17.70 -14.49
CA VAL A 19 -8.48 17.00 -13.44
C VAL A 19 -9.16 17.06 -12.07
N SER A 20 -10.32 17.72 -11.96
CA SER A 20 -11.05 17.92 -10.70
C SER A 20 -12.35 17.09 -10.64
N ALA A 21 -12.28 15.81 -11.01
CA ALA A 21 -13.39 14.85 -10.81
C ALA A 21 -13.08 13.79 -9.75
N LEU A 22 -12.12 14.05 -8.86
CA LEU A 22 -11.82 13.20 -7.71
C LEU A 22 -12.12 13.96 -6.42
N PRO A 23 -13.03 13.47 -5.56
CA PRO A 23 -13.55 14.21 -4.40
C PRO A 23 -12.52 14.45 -3.28
N TRP A 24 -11.27 14.01 -3.46
CA TRP A 24 -10.18 14.15 -2.49
C TRP A 24 -9.14 15.22 -2.86
N PHE A 25 -9.29 15.95 -3.98
CA PHE A 25 -8.27 16.90 -4.47
C PHE A 25 -8.58 18.39 -4.24
N GLU A 26 -9.72 18.76 -3.66
CA GLU A 26 -10.20 20.16 -3.75
C GLU A 26 -9.93 21.10 -2.56
N ASN A 27 -9.08 20.75 -1.58
CA ASN A 27 -8.85 21.66 -0.43
C ASN A 27 -7.41 22.06 -0.11
N ASP A 28 -6.39 21.61 -0.86
CA ASP A 28 -4.99 21.82 -0.43
C ASP A 28 -4.20 22.92 -1.18
N LEU A 29 -4.79 23.54 -2.22
CA LEU A 29 -4.05 24.52 -3.05
C LEU A 29 -4.29 25.99 -2.70
N ARG A 30 -5.09 26.29 -1.67
CA ARG A 30 -5.44 27.67 -1.26
C ARG A 30 -4.89 28.08 0.11
N ASN A 31 -3.78 27.49 0.55
CA ASN A 31 -3.11 27.89 1.79
C ASN A 31 -1.58 27.82 1.72
N ASN A 32 -1.02 28.27 0.59
CA ASN A 32 0.42 28.46 0.43
C ASN A 32 0.87 29.72 1.19
N ASN A 33 1.28 29.56 2.45
CA ASN A 33 2.44 30.26 3.06
C ASN A 33 2.66 29.98 4.56
N LYS A 34 2.05 28.95 5.17
CA LYS A 34 2.30 28.61 6.58
C LYS A 34 2.14 27.12 6.94
N LEU A 35 2.78 26.21 6.20
CA LEU A 35 3.00 24.84 6.67
C LEU A 35 4.49 24.49 6.60
N ARG A 36 5.24 25.26 7.39
CA ARG A 36 6.58 24.96 7.86
C ARG A 36 6.53 23.59 8.56
N TYR A 37 7.17 22.56 8.01
CA TYR A 37 7.76 21.40 8.72
C TYR A 37 7.27 21.21 10.17
N ARG A 38 5.99 20.87 10.36
CA ARG A 38 5.38 20.54 11.65
C ARG A 38 4.30 19.49 11.43
N ALA A 39 4.76 18.30 11.05
CA ALA A 39 4.03 17.07 11.31
C ALA A 39 4.98 15.96 11.84
N HIS A 40 6.10 16.38 12.46
CA HIS A 40 7.03 15.47 13.14
C HIS A 40 7.06 15.63 14.67
N ASP A 41 6.26 16.55 15.24
CA ASP A 41 6.20 16.77 16.68
C ASP A 41 4.74 16.80 17.14
N GLU A 42 4.18 15.61 17.29
CA GLU A 42 3.42 15.20 18.46
C GLU A 42 3.51 13.67 18.51
N ILE A 43 4.70 13.16 18.87
CA ILE A 43 4.91 11.75 19.17
C ILE A 43 4.03 11.45 20.40
N LYS A 44 2.81 10.97 20.14
CA LYS A 44 1.92 10.44 21.17
C LYS A 44 2.72 9.39 21.95
N LYS A 45 2.81 9.59 23.26
CA LYS A 45 3.62 8.84 24.23
C LYS A 45 3.27 7.33 24.34
N ASN A 46 2.37 6.82 23.49
CA ASN A 46 1.84 5.45 23.47
C ASN A 46 1.84 4.86 22.04
N GLN A 47 2.91 5.02 21.26
CA GLN A 47 3.01 4.31 19.99
C GLN A 47 3.14 2.80 20.28
N ILE A 48 2.26 2.00 19.69
CA ILE A 48 2.21 0.55 19.90
C ILE A 48 3.54 -0.10 19.49
N ASP A 49 4.08 -0.96 20.35
CA ASP A 49 5.30 -1.71 20.07
C ASP A 49 4.98 -3.16 19.68
N PHE A 50 5.07 -3.45 18.38
CA PHE A 50 4.90 -4.79 17.82
C PHE A 50 6.11 -5.71 18.00
N SER A 51 7.22 -5.22 18.58
CA SER A 51 8.46 -6.00 18.70
C SER A 51 8.26 -7.28 19.49
N GLY A 52 8.78 -8.40 18.99
CA GLY A 52 8.65 -9.69 19.67
C GLY A 52 8.86 -10.88 18.74
N ARG A 53 8.78 -12.07 19.33
CA ARG A 53 8.63 -13.33 18.62
C ARG A 53 7.18 -13.77 18.77
N TRP A 54 6.58 -14.16 17.67
CA TRP A 54 5.15 -14.41 17.56
C TRP A 54 4.93 -15.78 16.92
N SER A 55 4.01 -16.56 17.47
CA SER A 55 3.58 -17.86 16.94
C SER A 55 2.08 -17.86 16.84
N GLY A 56 1.52 -18.40 15.76
CA GLY A 56 0.11 -18.20 15.53
C GLY A 56 -0.49 -19.12 14.49
N GLN A 57 -1.72 -18.78 14.14
CA GLN A 57 -2.53 -19.50 13.18
C GLN A 57 -3.31 -18.52 12.32
N CYS A 58 -3.51 -18.86 11.06
CA CYS A 58 -4.34 -18.14 10.10
C CYS A 58 -5.52 -19.03 9.71
N ASP A 59 -6.75 -18.56 9.90
CA ASP A 59 -7.97 -19.30 9.56
C ASP A 59 -7.95 -20.78 10.02
N SER A 60 -7.50 -21.00 11.26
CA SER A 60 -7.34 -22.32 11.92
C SER A 60 -6.20 -23.21 11.40
N ASN A 61 -5.34 -22.71 10.51
CA ASN A 61 -4.13 -23.40 10.05
C ASN A 61 -2.88 -22.80 10.70
N PRO A 62 -1.86 -23.61 11.04
CA PRO A 62 -0.60 -23.11 11.58
C PRO A 62 0.01 -22.03 10.66
N ALA A 63 0.35 -20.88 11.24
CA ALA A 63 1.02 -19.80 10.54
C ALA A 63 2.54 -19.91 10.71
N VAL A 64 3.28 -19.27 9.81
CA VAL A 64 4.73 -19.11 9.96
C VAL A 64 5.01 -18.20 11.15
N ASP A 65 5.93 -18.60 12.02
CA ASP A 65 6.39 -17.78 13.15
C ASP A 65 6.98 -16.46 12.66
N LEU A 66 6.68 -15.36 13.37
CA LEU A 66 7.18 -14.04 13.04
C LEU A 66 8.18 -13.56 14.08
N THR A 67 9.22 -12.87 13.63
CA THR A 67 10.04 -12.02 14.50
C THR A 67 9.95 -10.58 14.03
N ILE A 68 9.41 -9.72 14.88
CA ILE A 68 9.23 -8.30 14.58
C ILE A 68 10.24 -7.48 15.38
N LYS A 69 10.92 -6.56 14.70
CA LYS A 69 11.72 -5.49 15.31
C LYS A 69 11.09 -4.16 14.95
N HIS A 70 10.55 -3.46 15.93
CA HIS A 70 9.88 -2.19 15.72
C HIS A 70 10.59 -1.07 16.47
N THR A 71 10.88 -0.01 15.74
CA THR A 71 11.37 1.27 16.27
C THR A 71 10.41 2.36 15.80
N ARG A 72 10.59 3.59 16.27
CA ARG A 72 9.73 4.71 15.87
C ARG A 72 9.69 4.94 14.36
N GLU A 73 10.80 4.69 13.68
CA GLU A 73 11.00 5.02 12.27
C GLU A 73 11.00 3.80 11.36
N HIS A 74 11.29 2.62 11.91
CA HIS A 74 11.52 1.41 11.12
C HIS A 74 10.78 0.23 11.73
N ILE A 75 10.22 -0.61 10.87
CA ILE A 75 9.71 -1.93 11.22
C ILE A 75 10.41 -2.98 10.34
N SER A 76 10.87 -4.05 10.97
CA SER A 76 11.39 -5.24 10.30
C SER A 76 10.55 -6.45 10.70
N ILE A 77 10.08 -7.22 9.72
CA ILE A 77 9.29 -8.44 9.94
C ILE A 77 10.06 -9.59 9.29
N SER A 78 10.42 -10.58 10.10
CA SER A 78 11.08 -11.79 9.62
C SER A 78 10.16 -13.00 9.73
N TYR A 79 10.08 -13.76 8.64
CA TYR A 79 9.28 -14.98 8.48
C TYR A 79 10.17 -16.24 8.51
N GLY A 80 11.40 -16.13 9.02
CA GLY A 80 12.40 -17.21 9.07
C GLY A 80 13.17 -17.43 7.75
N PHE A 81 12.51 -17.41 6.60
CA PHE A 81 13.13 -17.56 5.28
C PHE A 81 13.35 -16.24 4.53
N MET A 82 12.65 -15.17 4.95
CA MET A 82 12.81 -13.83 4.42
C MET A 82 12.63 -12.78 5.53
N GLU A 83 13.15 -11.58 5.28
CA GLU A 83 13.00 -10.41 6.14
C GLU A 83 12.56 -9.22 5.28
N GLU A 84 11.46 -8.59 5.68
CA GLU A 84 10.94 -7.38 5.07
C GLU A 84 11.18 -6.21 6.01
N LYS A 85 11.63 -5.09 5.44
CA LYS A 85 11.90 -3.85 6.19
C LYS A 85 10.98 -2.78 5.68
N TYR A 86 10.52 -1.86 6.53
CA TYR A 86 9.70 -0.74 6.11
C TYR A 86 9.98 0.48 6.95
N ILE A 87 9.80 1.66 6.34
CA ILE A 87 9.74 2.95 7.01
C ILE A 87 8.29 3.43 6.87
N PRO A 88 7.50 3.52 7.96
CA PRO A 88 6.12 3.97 7.86
C PRO A 88 6.01 5.35 7.22
N GLY A 89 5.15 5.48 6.20
CA GLY A 89 4.97 6.67 5.37
C GLY A 89 5.77 6.65 4.07
N GLU A 90 6.74 5.76 3.91
CA GLU A 90 7.50 5.60 2.67
C GLU A 90 6.77 4.67 1.69
N VAL A 91 6.88 4.99 0.40
CA VAL A 91 6.44 4.13 -0.70
C VAL A 91 7.67 3.44 -1.27
N ARG A 92 7.72 2.11 -1.16
CA ARG A 92 8.74 1.29 -1.82
C ARG A 92 8.20 0.80 -3.13
N ALA A 93 8.77 1.24 -4.24
CA ALA A 93 8.37 0.82 -5.57
C ALA A 93 9.48 0.00 -6.22
N GLU A 94 9.09 -1.07 -6.88
CA GLU A 94 9.97 -1.92 -7.68
C GLU A 94 9.41 -2.00 -9.09
N SER A 95 10.30 -1.98 -10.09
CA SER A 95 9.89 -2.14 -11.48
C SER A 95 10.98 -2.85 -12.26
N SER A 96 10.59 -3.81 -13.10
CA SER A 96 11.51 -4.52 -13.99
C SER A 96 10.86 -4.67 -15.38
N ALA A 97 11.69 -4.66 -16.43
CA ALA A 97 11.24 -4.88 -17.79
C ALA A 97 12.26 -5.73 -18.56
N ARG A 98 11.75 -6.76 -19.24
CA ARG A 98 12.44 -7.65 -20.18
C ARG A 98 11.55 -7.77 -21.43
N LEU A 99 12.12 -8.27 -22.53
CA LEU A 99 11.46 -8.31 -23.85
C LEU A 99 10.02 -8.87 -23.86
N SER A 100 9.71 -9.84 -22.99
CA SER A 100 8.40 -10.49 -22.89
C SER A 100 7.72 -10.34 -21.52
N LEU A 101 8.32 -9.60 -20.58
CA LEU A 101 7.86 -9.49 -19.19
C LEU A 101 8.06 -8.06 -18.69
N SER A 102 7.01 -7.44 -18.18
CA SER A 102 7.11 -6.18 -17.46
C SER A 102 6.43 -6.34 -16.11
N GLU A 103 7.06 -5.82 -15.07
CA GLU A 103 6.60 -5.94 -13.69
C GLU A 103 6.73 -4.58 -13.01
N SER A 104 5.74 -4.21 -12.21
CA SER A 104 5.77 -3.06 -11.32
C SER A 104 5.02 -3.39 -10.05
N GLY A 105 5.60 -3.08 -8.90
CA GLY A 105 4.93 -3.19 -7.62
C GLY A 105 5.23 -2.01 -6.73
N SER A 106 4.39 -1.80 -5.74
CA SER A 106 4.77 -1.00 -4.59
C SER A 106 4.18 -1.52 -3.31
N THR A 107 4.88 -1.22 -2.22
CA THR A 107 4.41 -1.41 -0.86
C THR A 107 4.48 -0.09 -0.12
N THR A 108 3.39 0.26 0.55
CA THR A 108 3.33 1.39 1.48
C THR A 108 2.88 0.89 2.84
N VAL A 109 3.57 1.31 3.90
CA VAL A 109 3.18 1.00 5.27
C VAL A 109 2.82 2.30 5.97
N LYS A 110 1.67 2.36 6.63
CA LYS A 110 1.23 3.56 7.34
C LYS A 110 0.46 3.22 8.61
N TRP A 111 0.48 4.12 9.58
CA TRP A 111 -0.43 4.02 10.71
C TRP A 111 -1.89 4.24 10.26
N ASN A 112 -2.83 3.56 10.91
CA ASN A 112 -4.24 3.95 10.84
C ASN A 112 -4.46 5.30 11.54
N GLN A 113 -5.64 5.89 11.37
CA GLN A 113 -5.96 7.24 11.88
C GLN A 113 -5.75 7.36 13.39
N ASP A 114 -6.00 6.29 14.14
CA ASP A 114 -5.89 6.26 15.60
C ASP A 114 -4.49 5.87 16.12
N ASN A 115 -3.53 5.56 15.23
CA ASN A 115 -2.20 5.01 15.55
C ASN A 115 -2.25 3.71 16.37
N THR A 116 -3.27 2.90 16.16
CA THR A 116 -3.48 1.60 16.83
C THR A 116 -3.17 0.38 15.94
N ALA A 117 -2.95 0.59 14.65
CA ALA A 117 -2.61 -0.47 13.72
C ALA A 117 -1.68 0.04 12.61
N LEU A 118 -0.81 -0.83 12.13
CA LEU A 118 -0.07 -0.63 10.89
C LEU A 118 -0.86 -1.22 9.72
N ILE A 119 -1.00 -0.43 8.66
CA ILE A 119 -1.70 -0.77 7.43
C ILE A 119 -0.66 -0.87 6.32
N PHE A 120 -0.52 -2.06 5.77
CA PHE A 120 0.30 -2.38 4.62
C PHE A 120 -0.61 -2.37 3.40
N ILE A 121 -0.25 -1.60 2.39
CA ILE A 121 -0.94 -1.54 1.11
C ILE A 121 0.07 -1.95 0.06
N ASN A 122 -0.22 -3.04 -0.63
CA ASN A 122 0.62 -3.57 -1.69
C ASN A 122 -0.14 -3.53 -3.01
N TYR A 123 0.55 -3.16 -4.07
CA TYR A 123 0.12 -3.46 -5.42
C TYR A 123 1.25 -4.18 -6.15
N HIS A 124 0.89 -5.08 -7.04
CA HIS A 124 1.81 -5.73 -7.95
C HIS A 124 1.12 -5.96 -9.28
N LEU A 125 1.81 -5.63 -10.35
CA LEU A 125 1.30 -5.67 -11.71
C LEU A 125 2.36 -6.30 -12.58
N PHE A 126 2.00 -7.33 -13.35
CA PHE A 126 2.91 -7.89 -14.33
C PHE A 126 2.22 -8.36 -15.59
N ILE A 127 2.96 -8.28 -16.70
CA ILE A 127 2.61 -8.88 -17.98
C ILE A 127 3.37 -10.20 -18.08
N ASN A 128 2.65 -11.31 -18.15
CA ASN A 128 3.25 -12.63 -18.27
C ASN A 128 3.72 -12.92 -19.71
N GLU A 129 4.37 -14.06 -19.93
CA GLU A 129 4.90 -14.44 -21.25
C GLU A 129 3.82 -14.58 -22.33
N SER A 130 2.55 -14.83 -21.95
CA SER A 130 1.42 -14.87 -22.87
C SER A 130 0.89 -13.49 -23.26
N GLY A 131 1.47 -12.41 -22.71
CA GLY A 131 1.02 -11.03 -22.91
C GLY A 131 -0.18 -10.63 -22.05
N SER A 132 -0.60 -11.47 -21.10
CA SER A 132 -1.74 -11.19 -20.22
C SER A 132 -1.31 -10.32 -19.04
N LEU A 133 -2.08 -9.27 -18.78
CA LEU A 133 -1.91 -8.40 -17.63
C LEU A 133 -2.53 -9.04 -16.38
N ASN A 134 -1.74 -9.13 -15.31
CA ASN A 134 -2.17 -9.61 -14.00
C ASN A 134 -1.96 -8.48 -13.00
N VAL A 135 -2.96 -8.23 -12.16
CA VAL A 135 -2.91 -7.18 -11.13
C VAL A 135 -3.31 -7.79 -9.79
N PHE A 136 -2.45 -7.59 -8.81
CA PHE A 136 -2.64 -7.98 -7.43
C PHE A 136 -2.69 -6.71 -6.59
N PHE A 137 -3.66 -6.65 -5.70
CA PHE A 137 -3.76 -5.61 -4.70
C PHE A 137 -4.00 -6.28 -3.36
N SER A 138 -3.27 -5.86 -2.32
CA SER A 138 -3.56 -6.33 -0.97
C SER A 138 -3.51 -5.21 0.05
N LYS A 139 -4.36 -5.36 1.06
CA LYS A 139 -4.38 -4.52 2.25
C LYS A 139 -4.27 -5.42 3.46
N VAL A 140 -3.22 -5.24 4.25
CA VAL A 140 -3.02 -5.98 5.49
C VAL A 140 -3.04 -5.00 6.66
N SER A 141 -3.80 -5.29 7.71
CA SER A 141 -3.76 -4.56 8.97
C SER A 141 -3.11 -5.42 10.06
N MET A 142 -2.17 -4.85 10.79
CA MET A 142 -1.51 -5.46 11.93
C MET A 142 -1.78 -4.61 13.18
N ALA A 143 -2.40 -5.21 14.19
CA ALA A 143 -2.79 -4.56 15.44
C ALA A 143 -2.41 -5.42 16.65
N LEU A 144 -2.27 -4.79 17.83
CA LEU A 144 -2.20 -5.51 19.09
C LEU A 144 -3.57 -5.44 19.77
N GLU A 145 -4.19 -6.60 19.97
CA GLU A 145 -5.45 -6.75 20.69
C GLU A 145 -5.21 -7.67 21.88
N GLN A 146 -5.38 -7.17 23.11
CA GLN A 146 -5.23 -7.98 24.34
C GLN A 146 -3.90 -8.76 24.41
N GLU A 147 -2.79 -8.11 24.05
CA GLU A 147 -1.43 -8.69 23.97
C GLU A 147 -1.19 -9.70 22.84
N GLN A 148 -2.20 -9.99 22.03
CA GLN A 148 -2.06 -10.80 20.81
C GLN A 148 -1.81 -9.90 19.60
N LEU A 149 -0.99 -10.38 18.67
CA LEU A 149 -0.79 -9.75 17.38
C LEU A 149 -1.86 -10.27 16.42
N VAL A 150 -2.74 -9.38 15.98
CA VAL A 150 -3.82 -9.68 15.04
C VAL A 150 -3.46 -9.13 13.68
N VAL A 151 -3.38 -10.01 12.68
CA VAL A 151 -3.06 -9.67 11.30
C VAL A 151 -4.25 -10.04 10.42
N LYS A 152 -4.85 -9.06 9.74
CA LYS A 152 -5.98 -9.28 8.83
C LYS A 152 -5.59 -8.82 7.44
N GLY A 153 -5.65 -9.72 6.46
CA GLY A 153 -5.32 -9.44 5.07
C GLY A 153 -6.57 -9.49 4.20
N GLN A 154 -6.65 -8.57 3.24
CA GLN A 154 -7.56 -8.62 2.11
C GLN A 154 -6.71 -8.65 0.85
N HIS A 155 -6.93 -9.64 -0.01
CA HIS A 155 -6.22 -9.81 -1.26
C HIS A 155 -7.22 -9.77 -2.41
N PHE A 156 -6.86 -9.05 -3.46
CA PHE A 156 -7.63 -8.89 -4.68
C PHE A 156 -6.73 -9.24 -5.85
N GLU A 157 -7.21 -10.12 -6.70
CA GLU A 157 -6.54 -10.53 -7.94
C GLU A 157 -7.49 -10.31 -9.11
N THR A 158 -7.03 -9.60 -10.13
CA THR A 158 -7.71 -9.59 -11.43
C THR A 158 -7.09 -10.68 -12.29
N GLY A 159 -7.90 -11.63 -12.76
CA GLY A 159 -7.44 -12.60 -13.76
C GLY A 159 -7.12 -11.95 -15.12
N ASN A 160 -6.85 -12.78 -16.13
CA ASN A 160 -6.55 -12.34 -17.51
C ASN A 160 -7.68 -11.51 -18.18
N THR A 161 -8.83 -11.38 -17.53
CA THR A 161 -9.98 -10.56 -17.95
C THR A 161 -10.44 -9.71 -16.78
N LEU A 162 -10.68 -8.41 -17.02
CA LEU A 162 -11.04 -7.41 -15.99
C LEU A 162 -12.34 -7.72 -15.22
N ASP A 163 -13.14 -8.68 -15.69
CA ASP A 163 -14.46 -9.01 -15.13
C ASP A 163 -14.41 -10.02 -13.97
N ASP A 164 -13.28 -10.73 -13.78
CA ASP A 164 -13.12 -11.71 -12.71
C ASP A 164 -12.16 -11.21 -11.62
N ILE A 165 -12.69 -10.41 -10.68
CA ILE A 165 -11.97 -10.03 -9.47
C ILE A 165 -12.18 -11.12 -8.42
N LYS A 166 -11.11 -11.84 -8.07
CA LYS A 166 -11.10 -12.74 -6.92
C LYS A 166 -10.74 -11.95 -5.68
N GLN A 167 -11.51 -12.11 -4.62
CA GLN A 167 -11.22 -11.54 -3.32
C GLN A 167 -11.05 -12.64 -2.28
N GLU A 168 -9.94 -12.58 -1.55
CA GLU A 168 -9.66 -13.45 -0.43
C GLU A 168 -9.44 -12.62 0.83
N THR A 169 -9.85 -13.16 1.97
CA THR A 169 -9.62 -12.56 3.28
C THR A 169 -8.98 -13.61 4.17
N ILE A 170 -7.92 -13.21 4.87
CA ILE A 170 -7.19 -14.06 5.80
C ILE A 170 -7.12 -13.36 7.16
N SER A 171 -7.32 -14.11 8.24
CA SER A 171 -7.17 -13.59 9.60
C SER A 171 -6.22 -14.47 10.39
N CYS A 172 -5.12 -13.88 10.84
CA CYS A 172 -4.13 -14.53 11.66
C CYS A 172 -4.11 -13.93 13.07
N ILE A 173 -3.97 -14.80 14.06
CA ILE A 173 -3.80 -14.43 15.47
C ILE A 173 -2.50 -15.07 15.93
N TYR A 174 -1.63 -14.25 16.52
CA TYR A 174 -0.37 -14.71 17.08
C TYR A 174 -0.25 -14.39 18.55
N ASP A 175 0.22 -15.37 19.29
CA ASP A 175 0.63 -15.27 20.68
C ASP A 175 2.13 -14.97 20.76
N ARG A 176 2.48 -14.18 21.77
CA ARG A 176 3.88 -13.84 22.04
C ARG A 176 4.59 -15.05 22.63
N LYS A 177 5.78 -15.37 22.11
CA LYS A 177 6.69 -16.36 22.69
C LYS A 177 7.54 -15.79 23.81
#